data_AF-A0A1H7IUA8-F1
#
_entry.id   AF-A0A1H7IUA8-F1
#
_cell.length_a   1.000
_cell.length_b   1.000
_cell.length_c   1.000
_cell.angle_alpha   90.00
_cell.angle_beta   90.00
_cell.angle_gamma   90.00
#
_symmetry.space_group_name_H-M   'P 1'
#
loop_
_entity.id
_entity.type
_entity.pdbx_description
1 polymer ?
#
loop_
_entity_poly.entity_id
_entity_poly.type
_entity_poly.pdbx_seq_one_letter_code
_entity_poly.pdbx_strand_id
1 'polypeptide(L)'
;MNRFDTLRASREAGHPPGRVLDELAFAPGEAIRASEPARHVSACAACQARIAALREERARFLRARPARAFAARVLEQAARPSWWERPRLWALAMVPALALVALALQGALPGPGASSGSASIRYKGAAPVRWEVLVSREGQPAVAFPEGMPLREGDVLRFRVVLPERGYVFIANLDEAGQFTRYYPADSAHAVALEPGEHVLPGSVVLDDVQGEERVMVFVSPTPLEAQEVEAAVRQAFERAGGLRFEDPGLPVPSASHVHVKEAR
;
A
#
# COMPACT_ATOMS: atom_id res chain seq x y z
N MET A 1 18.02 34.33 -14.07
CA MET A 1 18.00 34.78 -12.67
C MET A 1 17.59 33.59 -11.80
N ASN A 2 18.48 33.04 -10.99
CA ASN A 2 18.16 31.84 -10.21
C ASN A 2 17.27 32.21 -9.02
N ARG A 3 16.36 31.30 -8.63
CA ARG A 3 15.39 31.46 -7.51
C ARG A 3 16.05 31.81 -6.16
N PHE A 4 17.35 31.58 -6.04
CA PHE A 4 18.13 31.91 -4.85
C PHE A 4 18.59 33.37 -4.81
N ASP A 5 18.86 34.00 -5.96
CA ASP A 5 19.29 35.39 -6.04
C ASP A 5 18.15 36.36 -5.67
N THR A 6 16.91 35.99 -6.02
CA THR A 6 15.70 36.76 -5.67
C THR A 6 15.35 36.66 -4.18
N LEU A 7 15.72 35.56 -3.52
CA LEU A 7 15.56 35.40 -2.07
C LEU A 7 16.59 36.21 -1.27
N ARG A 8 17.79 36.41 -1.82
CA ARG A 8 18.82 37.26 -1.21
C ARG A 8 18.49 38.75 -1.37
N ALA A 9 18.12 39.19 -2.56
CA ALA A 9 17.73 40.58 -2.83
C ALA A 9 16.50 41.05 -2.04
N SER A 10 15.53 40.17 -1.79
CA SER A 10 14.34 40.50 -0.99
C SER A 10 14.65 40.69 0.51
N ARG A 11 15.64 39.97 1.04
CA ARG A 11 16.15 40.16 2.40
C ARG A 11 16.94 41.46 2.54
N GLU A 12 17.77 41.79 1.55
CA GLU A 12 18.59 43.01 1.55
C GLU A 12 17.74 44.29 1.42
N ALA A 13 16.58 44.22 0.74
CA ALA A 13 15.64 45.32 0.59
C ALA A 13 14.59 45.44 1.73
N GLY A 14 14.72 44.65 2.81
CA GLY A 14 13.82 44.73 3.97
C GLY A 14 12.40 44.22 3.73
N HIS A 15 12.17 43.38 2.73
CA HIS A 15 10.85 42.79 2.49
C HIS A 15 10.61 41.56 3.39
N PRO A 16 9.35 41.29 3.79
CA PRO A 16 8.99 40.05 4.46
C PRO A 16 9.34 38.83 3.59
N PRO A 17 9.78 37.72 4.22
CA PRO A 17 10.09 36.49 3.49
C PRO A 17 8.85 35.95 2.78
N GLY A 18 9.05 35.30 1.62
CA GLY A 18 7.95 34.84 0.75
C GLY A 18 6.87 34.03 1.47
N ARG A 19 7.25 33.13 2.39
CA ARG A 19 6.30 32.33 3.20
C ARG A 19 5.32 33.20 4.00
N VAL A 20 5.78 34.33 4.53
CA VAL A 20 4.94 35.26 5.30
C VAL A 20 3.98 35.97 4.37
N LEU A 21 4.40 36.34 3.16
CA LEU A 21 3.50 36.91 2.15
C LEU A 21 2.42 35.90 1.70
N ASP A 22 2.77 34.62 1.58
CA ASP A 22 1.81 33.55 1.25
C ASP A 22 0.79 33.35 2.39
N GLU A 23 1.24 33.33 3.65
CA GLU A 23 0.36 33.28 4.82
C GLU A 23 -0.59 34.50 4.87
N LEU A 24 -0.06 35.71 4.70
CA LEU A 24 -0.84 36.95 4.65
C LEU A 24 -1.85 36.97 3.49
N ALA A 25 -1.51 36.35 2.36
CA ALA A 25 -2.39 36.32 1.20
C ALA A 25 -3.67 35.49 1.45
N PHE A 26 -3.60 34.48 2.34
CA PHE A 26 -4.61 33.44 2.48
C PHE A 26 -5.21 33.27 3.88
N ALA A 27 -4.71 33.98 4.89
CA ALA A 27 -5.19 33.83 6.26
C ALA A 27 -6.63 34.32 6.47
N PRO A 28 -7.44 33.62 7.30
CA PRO A 28 -8.76 34.07 7.70
C PRO A 28 -8.63 35.34 8.56
N GLY A 29 -9.33 36.38 8.14
CA GLY A 29 -9.03 37.75 8.53
C GLY A 29 -9.56 38.11 9.91
N GLU A 30 -8.66 38.14 10.90
CA GLU A 30 -8.68 39.10 12.03
C GLU A 30 -7.37 39.05 12.82
N ALA A 31 -6.82 37.86 13.11
CA ALA A 31 -5.60 37.69 13.92
C ALA A 31 -4.31 38.22 13.25
N ILE A 32 -4.32 38.41 11.93
CA ILE A 32 -3.12 38.71 11.13
C ILE A 32 -2.90 40.23 10.93
N ARG A 33 -3.95 41.04 11.07
CA ARG A 33 -3.95 42.47 10.69
C ARG A 33 -3.06 43.35 11.59
N ALA A 34 -2.74 42.89 12.80
CA ALA A 34 -1.88 43.61 13.75
C ALA A 34 -0.38 43.25 13.66
N SER A 35 -0.01 42.30 12.78
CA SER A 35 1.38 41.85 12.67
C SER A 35 2.28 42.90 11.98
N GLU A 36 3.56 42.97 12.38
CA GLU A 36 4.56 43.82 11.72
C GLU A 36 4.65 43.59 10.20
N PRO A 37 4.61 42.35 9.69
CA PRO A 37 4.55 42.10 8.25
C PRO A 37 3.30 42.67 7.57
N ALA A 38 2.14 42.66 8.23
CA ALA A 38 0.92 43.25 7.67
C ALA A 38 1.05 44.78 7.55
N ARG A 39 1.67 45.44 8.53
CA ARG A 39 1.98 46.88 8.47
C ARG A 39 2.93 47.19 7.30
N HIS A 40 4.01 46.42 7.15
CA HIS A 40 4.93 46.57 6.00
C HIS A 40 4.21 46.42 4.67
N VAL A 41 3.39 45.38 4.52
CA VAL A 41 2.61 45.14 3.29
C VAL A 41 1.69 46.33 2.99
N SER A 42 1.05 46.93 3.99
CA SER A 42 0.19 48.10 3.77
C SER A 42 0.94 49.34 3.27
N ALA A 43 2.24 49.44 3.54
CA ALA A 43 3.09 50.57 3.13
C ALA A 43 3.96 50.29 1.88
N CYS A 44 4.05 49.05 1.41
CA CYS A 44 4.97 48.63 0.35
C CYS A 44 4.24 48.16 -0.92
N ALA A 45 4.31 48.95 -2.00
CA ALA A 45 3.67 48.64 -3.29
C ALA A 45 4.13 47.30 -3.90
N ALA A 46 5.42 46.96 -3.78
CA ALA A 46 5.95 45.69 -4.30
C ALA A 46 5.35 44.47 -3.58
N CYS A 47 5.20 44.54 -2.25
CA CYS A 47 4.59 43.46 -1.47
C CYS A 47 3.07 43.36 -1.74
N GLN A 48 2.39 44.48 -1.96
CA GLN A 48 0.98 44.49 -2.35
C GLN A 48 0.76 43.83 -3.71
N ALA A 49 1.58 44.17 -4.69
CA ALA A 49 1.54 43.55 -6.02
C ALA A 49 1.76 42.05 -5.95
N ARG A 50 2.70 41.59 -5.09
CA ARG A 50 2.95 40.15 -4.89
C ARG A 50 1.75 39.43 -4.28
N ILE A 51 1.11 40.00 -3.26
CA ILE A 51 -0.09 39.40 -2.64
C ILE A 51 -1.26 39.38 -3.62
N ALA A 52 -1.44 40.45 -4.41
CA ALA A 52 -2.46 40.49 -5.45
C ALA A 52 -2.26 39.36 -6.49
N ALA A 53 -1.02 39.14 -6.93
CA ALA A 53 -0.67 38.04 -7.84
C ALA A 53 -1.02 36.66 -7.25
N LEU A 54 -0.67 36.42 -5.98
CA LEU A 54 -0.99 35.16 -5.28
C LEU A 54 -2.51 34.93 -5.16
N ARG A 55 -3.28 35.99 -4.89
CA ARG A 55 -4.74 35.91 -4.82
C ARG A 55 -5.37 35.64 -6.18
N GLU A 56 -4.86 36.26 -7.24
CA GLU A 56 -5.35 36.03 -8.62
C GLU A 56 -5.02 34.61 -9.10
N GLU A 57 -3.82 34.10 -8.81
CA GLU A 57 -3.45 32.70 -9.09
C GLU A 57 -4.39 31.72 -8.39
N ARG A 58 -4.70 31.95 -7.11
CA ARG A 58 -5.69 31.15 -6.37
C ARG A 58 -7.09 31.26 -6.98
N ALA A 59 -7.53 32.46 -7.34
CA ALA A 59 -8.84 32.65 -7.96
C ALA A 59 -8.94 31.94 -9.32
N ARG A 60 -7.86 31.93 -10.11
CA ARG A 60 -7.76 31.18 -11.36
C ARG A 60 -7.82 29.67 -11.11
N PHE A 61 -7.09 29.17 -10.12
CA PHE A 61 -7.10 27.76 -9.75
C PHE A 61 -8.50 27.30 -9.29
N LEU A 62 -9.16 28.07 -8.42
CA LEU A 62 -10.50 27.76 -7.92
C LEU A 62 -11.58 27.84 -9.01
N ARG A 63 -11.42 28.72 -10.01
CA ARG A 63 -12.27 28.76 -11.21
C ARG A 63 -12.07 27.52 -12.10
N ALA A 64 -10.82 27.12 -12.32
CA ALA A 64 -10.49 25.95 -13.13
C ALA A 64 -10.90 24.63 -12.46
N ARG A 65 -10.86 24.56 -11.11
CA ARG A 65 -11.20 23.37 -10.32
C ARG A 65 -12.19 23.73 -9.21
N PRO A 66 -13.50 23.82 -9.52
CA PRO A 66 -14.50 24.18 -8.53
C PRO A 66 -14.60 23.09 -7.46
N ALA A 67 -14.08 23.36 -6.26
CA ALA A 67 -14.13 22.46 -5.11
C ALA A 67 -15.56 22.00 -4.77
N ARG A 68 -16.58 22.82 -5.08
CA ARG A 68 -17.99 22.48 -4.90
C ARG A 68 -18.46 21.30 -5.75
N ALA A 69 -17.95 21.17 -6.99
CA ALA A 69 -18.31 20.04 -7.86
C ALA A 69 -17.67 18.72 -7.41
N PHE A 70 -16.57 18.79 -6.66
CA PHE A 70 -15.96 17.63 -6.00
C PHE A 70 -16.72 17.29 -4.71
N ALA A 71 -16.99 18.29 -3.86
CA ALA A 71 -17.74 18.11 -2.62
C ALA A 71 -19.15 17.56 -2.86
N ALA A 72 -19.86 18.03 -3.89
CA ALA A 72 -21.17 17.51 -4.27
C ALA A 72 -21.12 16.02 -4.64
N ARG A 73 -20.09 15.58 -5.37
CA ARG A 73 -19.91 14.17 -5.73
C ARG A 73 -19.61 13.28 -4.52
N VAL A 74 -18.79 13.78 -3.59
CA VAL A 74 -18.49 13.06 -2.34
C VAL A 74 -19.75 12.91 -1.48
N LEU A 75 -20.55 13.97 -1.35
CA LEU A 75 -21.80 13.93 -0.60
C LEU A 75 -22.85 13.04 -1.28
N GLU A 76 -22.97 13.06 -2.61
CA GLU A 76 -23.84 12.15 -3.35
C GLU A 76 -23.42 10.67 -3.18
N GLN A 77 -22.12 10.38 -3.17
CA GLN A 77 -21.64 9.02 -2.91
C GLN A 77 -21.92 8.56 -1.48
N ALA A 78 -21.80 9.45 -0.50
CA ALA A 78 -22.11 9.15 0.90
C ALA A 78 -23.63 8.96 1.15
N ALA A 79 -24.48 9.64 0.38
CA ALA A 79 -25.93 9.56 0.50
C ALA A 79 -26.55 8.35 -0.24
N ARG A 80 -25.75 7.56 -0.97
CA ARG A 80 -26.26 6.34 -1.64
C ARG A 80 -26.52 5.27 -0.58
N PRO A 81 -27.78 4.83 -0.39
CA PRO A 81 -28.09 3.79 0.59
C PRO A 81 -27.32 2.53 0.22
N SER A 82 -26.67 2.01 1.24
CA SER A 82 -25.89 0.79 1.20
C SER A 82 -26.81 -0.36 0.74
N TRP A 83 -26.44 -1.09 -0.32
CA TRP A 83 -27.19 -2.28 -0.81
C TRP A 83 -27.47 -3.35 0.26
N TRP A 84 -26.77 -3.24 1.40
CA TRP A 84 -26.80 -4.05 2.61
C TRP A 84 -28.00 -3.66 3.51
N GLU A 85 -28.58 -2.47 3.31
CA GLU A 85 -29.74 -1.93 4.07
C GLU A 85 -31.09 -2.33 3.45
N ARG A 86 -31.10 -3.18 2.41
CA ARG A 86 -32.32 -3.66 1.73
C ARG A 86 -32.58 -5.14 2.03
N PRO A 87 -32.95 -5.53 3.27
CA PRO A 87 -33.03 -6.93 3.70
C PRO A 87 -33.99 -7.79 2.87
N ARG A 88 -35.03 -7.16 2.29
CA ARG A 88 -36.02 -7.84 1.43
C ARG A 88 -35.46 -8.29 0.08
N LEU A 89 -34.47 -7.59 -0.47
CA LEU A 89 -33.83 -7.97 -1.74
C LEU A 89 -32.85 -9.14 -1.57
N TRP A 90 -32.19 -9.20 -0.40
CA TRP A 90 -31.33 -10.33 -0.04
C TRP A 90 -32.12 -11.61 0.23
N ALA A 91 -33.27 -11.50 0.89
CA ALA A 91 -34.15 -12.64 1.15
C ALA A 91 -34.66 -13.29 -0.15
N LEU A 92 -34.95 -12.49 -1.19
CA LEU A 92 -35.38 -12.99 -2.51
C LEU A 92 -34.22 -13.51 -3.38
N ALA A 93 -33.00 -12.97 -3.22
CA ALA A 93 -31.82 -13.38 -3.99
C ALA A 93 -31.17 -14.68 -3.47
N MET A 94 -31.36 -15.04 -2.20
CA MET A 94 -30.78 -16.25 -1.60
C MET A 94 -31.53 -17.54 -1.95
N VAL A 95 -32.81 -17.45 -2.37
CA VAL A 95 -33.63 -18.62 -2.74
C VAL A 95 -33.11 -19.33 -3.99
N PRO A 96 -32.78 -18.67 -5.12
CA PRO A 96 -32.20 -19.35 -6.27
C PRO A 96 -30.74 -19.75 -6.07
N ALA A 97 -29.98 -19.05 -5.22
CA ALA A 97 -28.57 -19.35 -4.95
C ALA A 97 -28.36 -20.67 -4.20
N LEU A 98 -29.21 -20.97 -3.20
CA LEU A 98 -29.16 -22.26 -2.50
C LEU A 98 -29.48 -23.45 -3.42
N ALA A 99 -30.40 -23.27 -4.38
CA ALA A 99 -30.73 -24.30 -5.36
C ALA A 99 -29.58 -24.57 -6.34
N LEU A 100 -28.84 -23.53 -6.74
CA LEU A 100 -27.67 -23.67 -7.61
C LEU A 100 -26.44 -24.26 -6.90
N VAL A 101 -26.23 -23.97 -5.61
CA VAL A 101 -25.14 -24.57 -4.81
C VAL A 101 -25.35 -26.07 -4.63
N ALA A 102 -26.59 -26.51 -4.38
CA ALA A 102 -26.92 -27.93 -4.31
C ALA A 102 -26.65 -28.67 -5.63
N LEU A 103 -26.87 -27.99 -6.77
CA LEU A 103 -26.62 -28.55 -8.11
C LEU A 103 -25.12 -28.54 -8.48
N ALA A 104 -24.37 -27.53 -8.05
CA ALA A 104 -22.93 -27.39 -8.29
C ALA A 104 -22.09 -28.42 -7.51
N LEU A 105 -22.52 -28.79 -6.29
CA LEU A 105 -21.89 -29.84 -5.48
C LEU A 105 -21.95 -31.24 -6.13
N GLN A 106 -22.80 -31.43 -7.15
CA GLN A 106 -22.99 -32.70 -7.85
C GLN A 106 -22.27 -32.80 -9.20
N GLY A 107 -21.57 -31.75 -9.67
CA GLY A 107 -21.23 -31.64 -11.10
C GLY A 107 -19.83 -31.18 -11.54
N ALA A 108 -18.82 -30.96 -10.71
CA ALA A 108 -17.55 -30.42 -11.23
C ALA A 108 -16.28 -30.91 -10.51
N LEU A 109 -15.69 -31.96 -11.09
CA LEU A 109 -14.22 -32.08 -11.18
C LEU A 109 -13.62 -30.83 -11.85
N PRO A 110 -12.34 -30.49 -11.57
CA PRO A 110 -11.78 -29.18 -11.85
C PRO A 110 -11.24 -29.07 -13.29
N GLY A 111 -11.54 -27.93 -13.94
CA GLY A 111 -10.91 -27.46 -15.17
C GLY A 111 -10.30 -26.06 -14.97
N PRO A 112 -9.15 -25.75 -15.62
CA PRO A 112 -8.24 -24.69 -15.20
C PRO A 112 -8.63 -23.33 -15.81
N GLY A 113 -8.49 -22.26 -15.02
CA GLY A 113 -8.82 -20.90 -15.48
C GLY A 113 -8.23 -19.81 -14.59
N ALA A 114 -7.05 -19.36 -14.99
CA ALA A 114 -6.49 -18.01 -14.89
C ALA A 114 -7.12 -16.99 -13.90
N SER A 115 -6.31 -16.52 -12.96
CA SER A 115 -6.27 -15.09 -12.62
C SER A 115 -4.90 -14.70 -12.04
N SER A 116 -4.04 -14.20 -12.93
CA SER A 116 -2.84 -13.42 -12.60
C SER A 116 -3.29 -12.01 -12.25
N GLY A 117 -2.88 -11.51 -11.10
CA GLY A 117 -3.18 -10.15 -10.68
C GLY A 117 -2.71 -9.90 -9.26
N SER A 118 -1.54 -9.26 -9.14
CA SER A 118 -0.94 -8.65 -7.93
C SER A 118 -1.75 -8.86 -6.64
N ALA A 119 -1.24 -9.71 -5.76
CA ALA A 119 -1.87 -10.06 -4.48
C ALA A 119 -1.96 -8.83 -3.57
N SER A 120 -3.04 -8.07 -3.74
CA SER A 120 -3.37 -6.90 -2.92
C SER A 120 -4.14 -7.36 -1.70
N ILE A 121 -3.51 -7.25 -0.52
CA ILE A 121 -4.15 -7.57 0.75
C ILE A 121 -5.13 -6.43 1.06
N ARG A 122 -6.43 -6.74 1.06
CA ARG A 122 -7.49 -5.75 1.29
C ARG A 122 -7.82 -5.62 2.77
N TYR A 123 -7.43 -4.49 3.36
CA TYR A 123 -7.90 -4.06 4.67
C TYR A 123 -9.32 -3.49 4.56
N LYS A 124 -10.19 -3.82 5.51
CA LYS A 124 -11.53 -3.23 5.59
C LYS A 124 -11.40 -1.76 6.01
N GLY A 125 -11.45 -0.86 5.02
CA GLY A 125 -11.51 0.60 5.24
C GLY A 125 -10.20 1.38 5.01
N ALA A 126 -9.09 0.71 4.67
CA ALA A 126 -7.81 1.35 4.35
C ALA A 126 -7.32 0.97 2.94
N ALA A 127 -6.43 1.78 2.36
CA ALA A 127 -5.79 1.46 1.08
C ALA A 127 -5.13 0.07 1.14
N PRO A 128 -5.09 -0.72 0.05
CA PRO A 128 -4.58 -2.08 0.11
C PRO A 128 -3.09 -2.11 0.46
N VAL A 129 -2.68 -3.06 1.31
CA VAL A 129 -1.26 -3.38 1.46
C VAL A 129 -0.78 -3.97 0.14
N ARG A 130 0.35 -3.46 -0.33
CA ARG A 130 1.03 -3.98 -1.52
C ARG A 130 2.36 -4.60 -1.10
N TRP A 131 2.75 -5.67 -1.77
CA TRP A 131 4.06 -6.27 -1.59
C TRP A 131 4.60 -6.74 -2.92
N GLU A 132 5.94 -6.77 -3.03
CA GLU A 132 6.64 -7.17 -4.23
C GLU A 132 7.89 -7.97 -3.85
N VAL A 133 8.17 -9.02 -4.62
CA VAL A 133 9.46 -9.71 -4.60
C VAL A 133 10.36 -9.03 -5.63
N LEU A 134 11.54 -8.63 -5.20
CA LEU A 134 12.59 -8.06 -6.04
C LEU A 134 13.68 -9.11 -6.20
N VAL A 135 14.18 -9.31 -7.42
CA VAL A 135 15.26 -10.25 -7.71
C VAL A 135 16.47 -9.50 -8.25
N SER A 136 17.63 -9.75 -7.66
CA SER A 136 18.93 -9.37 -8.22
C SER A 136 19.64 -10.63 -8.70
N ARG A 137 20.17 -10.58 -9.92
CA ARG A 137 20.86 -11.70 -10.56
C ARG A 137 22.26 -11.26 -10.96
N GLU A 138 23.28 -12.04 -10.61
CA GLU A 138 24.68 -11.81 -11.03
C GLU A 138 25.17 -10.36 -10.77
N GLY A 139 24.77 -9.77 -9.63
CA GLY A 139 25.15 -8.41 -9.26
C GLY A 139 24.39 -7.28 -9.98
N GLN A 140 23.41 -7.62 -10.83
CA GLN A 140 22.52 -6.62 -11.45
C GLN A 140 21.60 -5.97 -10.41
N PRO A 141 21.11 -4.73 -10.65
CA PRO A 141 20.13 -4.09 -9.77
C PRO A 141 18.90 -4.97 -9.55
N ALA A 142 18.37 -4.96 -8.32
CA ALA A 142 17.16 -5.71 -7.99
C ALA A 142 15.95 -5.12 -8.73
N VAL A 143 15.23 -5.96 -9.48
CA VAL A 143 14.03 -5.59 -10.25
C VAL A 143 12.81 -6.31 -9.74
N ALA A 144 11.62 -5.72 -9.92
CA ALA A 144 10.36 -6.38 -9.58
C ALA A 144 10.23 -7.69 -10.36
N PHE A 145 10.00 -8.78 -9.64
CA PHE A 145 9.97 -10.12 -10.18
C PHE A 145 8.52 -10.59 -10.34
N PRO A 146 8.06 -10.87 -11.58
CA PRO A 146 6.70 -11.34 -11.82
C PRO A 146 6.46 -12.72 -11.19
N GLU A 147 5.25 -12.94 -10.71
CA GLU A 147 4.79 -14.26 -10.28
C GLU A 147 4.80 -15.26 -11.46
N GLY A 148 5.19 -16.51 -11.18
CA GLY A 148 5.26 -17.59 -12.18
C GLY A 148 6.50 -17.57 -13.08
N MET A 149 7.40 -16.58 -12.96
CA MET A 149 8.71 -16.64 -13.61
C MET A 149 9.66 -17.55 -12.81
N PRO A 150 10.49 -18.38 -13.46
CA PRO A 150 11.39 -19.28 -12.75
C PRO A 150 12.53 -18.52 -12.07
N LEU A 151 12.77 -18.85 -10.81
CA LEU A 151 13.92 -18.43 -10.03
C LEU A 151 15.10 -19.37 -10.31
N ARG A 152 16.32 -18.83 -10.24
CA ARG A 152 17.56 -19.58 -10.47
C ARG A 152 18.39 -19.64 -9.20
N GLU A 153 19.22 -20.66 -9.10
CA GLU A 153 20.29 -20.72 -8.10
C GLU A 153 21.12 -19.42 -8.14
N GLY A 154 21.42 -18.88 -6.95
CA GLY A 154 22.18 -17.64 -6.80
C GLY A 154 21.39 -16.35 -7.05
N ASP A 155 20.11 -16.42 -7.43
CA ASP A 155 19.23 -15.26 -7.40
C ASP A 155 19.11 -14.75 -5.95
N VAL A 156 19.12 -13.42 -5.82
CA VAL A 156 19.05 -12.74 -4.53
C VAL A 156 17.68 -12.09 -4.41
N LEU A 157 16.82 -12.65 -3.55
CA LEU A 157 15.50 -12.11 -3.26
C LEU A 157 15.59 -10.96 -2.25
N ARG A 158 14.84 -9.90 -2.52
CA ARG A 158 14.54 -8.82 -1.58
C ARG A 158 13.05 -8.58 -1.58
N PHE A 159 12.53 -8.05 -0.48
CA PHE A 159 11.09 -7.84 -0.33
C PHE A 159 10.79 -6.36 -0.16
N ARG A 160 9.76 -5.90 -0.85
CA ARG A 160 9.22 -4.56 -0.69
C ARG A 160 7.78 -4.67 -0.19
N VAL A 161 7.44 -3.90 0.82
CA VAL A 161 6.08 -3.80 1.36
C VAL A 161 5.65 -2.35 1.43
N VAL A 162 4.40 -2.06 1.06
CA VAL A 162 3.79 -0.74 1.18
C VAL A 162 2.61 -0.87 2.13
N LEU A 163 2.74 -0.21 3.28
CA LEU A 163 1.76 -0.27 4.36
C LEU A 163 0.94 1.03 4.40
N PRO A 164 -0.41 0.95 4.44
CA PRO A 164 -1.27 2.11 4.59
C PRO A 164 -1.30 2.64 6.03
N GLU A 165 -1.03 1.77 7.00
CA GLU A 165 -1.04 2.03 8.43
C GLU A 165 0.08 1.23 9.11
N ARG A 166 0.35 1.51 10.39
CA ARG A 166 1.36 0.78 11.16
C ARG A 166 0.96 -0.70 11.28
N GLY A 167 1.90 -1.62 11.03
CA GLY A 167 1.64 -3.05 11.09
C GLY A 167 2.88 -3.89 11.34
N TYR A 168 2.69 -5.11 11.81
CA TYR A 168 3.71 -6.12 12.02
C TYR A 168 3.83 -7.01 10.78
N VAL A 169 5.02 -7.06 10.19
CA VAL A 169 5.28 -7.80 8.95
C VAL A 169 6.11 -9.04 9.22
N PHE A 170 5.69 -10.16 8.64
CA PHE A 170 6.40 -11.43 8.62
C PHE A 170 6.40 -12.00 7.21
N ILE A 171 7.53 -12.52 6.75
CA ILE A 171 7.65 -13.18 5.44
C ILE A 171 8.24 -14.56 5.65
N ALA A 172 7.59 -15.55 5.06
CA ALA A 172 7.99 -16.95 5.11
C ALA A 172 8.02 -17.56 3.71
N ASN A 173 8.77 -18.64 3.58
CA ASN A 173 8.75 -19.55 2.45
C ASN A 173 8.31 -20.94 2.92
N LEU A 174 7.67 -21.67 2.01
CA LEU A 174 7.34 -23.07 2.17
C LEU A 174 7.66 -23.78 0.87
N ASP A 175 8.45 -24.85 0.91
CA ASP A 175 8.79 -25.66 -0.27
C ASP A 175 7.84 -26.87 -0.44
N GLU A 176 8.00 -27.59 -1.55
CA GLU A 176 7.23 -28.81 -1.83
C GLU A 176 7.38 -29.92 -0.79
N ALA A 177 8.49 -29.92 -0.03
CA ALA A 177 8.73 -30.87 1.07
C ALA A 177 8.02 -30.46 2.37
N GLY A 178 7.39 -29.28 2.41
CA GLY A 178 6.80 -28.71 3.62
C GLY A 178 7.85 -28.14 4.59
N GLN A 179 9.05 -27.86 4.10
CA GLN A 179 10.09 -27.15 4.84
C GLN A 179 9.70 -25.68 4.92
N PHE A 180 9.50 -25.21 6.15
CA PHE A 180 9.23 -23.82 6.43
C PHE A 180 10.54 -23.07 6.62
N THR A 181 10.68 -21.92 5.95
CA THR A 181 11.85 -21.05 6.07
C THR A 181 11.39 -19.63 6.33
N ARG A 182 11.89 -19.02 7.41
CA ARG A 182 11.60 -17.62 7.73
C ARG A 182 12.52 -16.69 6.94
N TYR A 183 11.94 -15.80 6.13
CA TYR A 183 12.69 -14.82 5.35
C TYR A 183 12.78 -13.46 6.05
N TYR A 184 11.70 -13.04 6.73
CA TYR A 184 11.73 -11.79 7.49
C TYR A 184 10.79 -11.83 8.69
N PRO A 185 11.20 -11.34 9.87
CA PRO A 185 12.59 -11.04 10.25
C PRO A 185 13.42 -12.33 10.42
N ALA A 186 14.66 -12.35 9.93
CA ALA A 186 15.51 -13.55 10.03
C ALA A 186 15.92 -13.87 11.48
N ASP A 187 16.22 -12.85 12.28
CA ASP A 187 16.85 -13.00 13.61
C ASP A 187 15.90 -12.72 14.80
N SER A 188 14.59 -12.63 14.56
CA SER A 188 13.61 -12.31 15.60
C SER A 188 12.54 -13.38 15.71
N ALA A 189 12.15 -13.71 16.95
CA ALA A 189 11.05 -14.62 17.24
C ALA A 189 9.66 -14.02 16.92
N HIS A 190 9.59 -12.69 16.76
CA HIS A 190 8.35 -11.97 16.48
C HIS A 190 8.46 -11.16 15.20
N ALA A 191 7.32 -10.97 14.52
CA ALA A 191 7.18 -10.02 13.42
C ALA A 191 7.62 -8.60 13.84
N VAL A 192 8.14 -7.83 12.88
CA VAL A 192 8.66 -6.47 13.14
C VAL A 192 7.60 -5.44 12.81
N ALA A 193 7.39 -4.48 13.71
CA ALA A 193 6.54 -3.33 13.46
C ALA A 193 7.18 -2.39 12.43
N LEU A 194 6.41 -2.02 11.42
CA LEU A 194 6.76 -1.03 10.41
C LEU A 194 5.73 0.11 10.42
N GLU A 195 6.22 1.33 10.26
CA GLU A 195 5.38 2.51 10.13
C GLU A 195 4.69 2.58 8.76
N PRO A 196 3.64 3.41 8.58
CA PRO A 196 3.02 3.60 7.27
C PRO A 196 4.03 4.08 6.21
N GLY A 197 3.96 3.54 4.99
CA GLY A 197 4.85 3.91 3.89
C GLY A 197 5.41 2.72 3.12
N GLU A 198 6.34 3.01 2.22
CA GLU A 198 7.08 2.02 1.44
C GLU A 198 8.36 1.61 2.16
N HIS A 199 8.56 0.30 2.32
CA HIS A 199 9.72 -0.29 2.99
C HIS A 199 10.33 -1.35 2.08
N VAL A 200 11.61 -1.18 1.75
CA VAL A 200 12.45 -2.28 1.27
C VAL A 200 13.04 -2.95 2.51
N LEU A 201 12.65 -4.19 2.76
CA LEU A 201 13.01 -4.88 3.99
C LEU A 201 14.52 -5.14 4.03
N PRO A 202 15.14 -5.01 5.22
CA PRO A 202 16.54 -5.33 5.38
C PRO A 202 16.76 -6.84 5.24
N GLY A 203 17.95 -7.20 4.74
CA GLY A 203 18.30 -8.58 4.42
C GLY A 203 18.06 -8.93 2.95
N SER A 204 18.53 -10.12 2.59
CA SER A 204 18.37 -10.73 1.28
C SER A 204 18.43 -12.24 1.42
N VAL A 205 17.63 -12.95 0.64
CA VAL A 205 17.67 -14.42 0.59
C VAL A 205 18.41 -14.82 -0.67
N VAL A 206 19.53 -15.53 -0.53
CA VAL A 206 20.24 -16.13 -1.67
C VAL A 206 19.65 -17.52 -1.87
N LEU A 207 19.16 -17.78 -3.08
CA LEU A 207 18.58 -19.08 -3.39
C LEU A 207 19.67 -20.14 -3.56
N ASP A 208 19.43 -21.30 -2.97
CA ASP A 208 20.20 -22.53 -3.09
C ASP A 208 19.88 -23.30 -4.39
N ASP A 209 20.51 -24.45 -4.57
CA ASP A 209 20.33 -25.33 -5.74
C ASP A 209 19.08 -26.22 -5.64
N VAL A 210 18.29 -26.07 -4.57
CA VAL A 210 17.08 -26.88 -4.34
C VAL A 210 16.04 -26.51 -5.39
N GLN A 211 15.64 -27.50 -6.19
CA GLN A 211 14.65 -27.33 -7.26
C GLN A 211 13.25 -27.64 -6.75
N GLY A 212 12.25 -27.04 -7.39
CA GLY A 212 10.84 -27.29 -7.09
C GLY A 212 10.04 -26.00 -6.92
N GLU A 213 8.75 -26.17 -6.67
CA GLU A 213 7.85 -25.09 -6.29
C GLU A 213 8.15 -24.58 -4.88
N GLU A 214 8.04 -23.27 -4.75
CA GLU A 214 8.16 -22.57 -3.47
C GLU A 214 7.02 -21.59 -3.34
N ARG A 215 6.49 -21.48 -2.13
CA ARG A 215 5.46 -20.52 -1.79
C ARG A 215 5.99 -19.50 -0.80
N VAL A 216 6.21 -18.29 -1.31
CA VAL A 216 6.58 -17.14 -0.48
C VAL A 216 5.31 -16.45 -0.02
N MET A 217 5.17 -16.27 1.29
CA MET A 217 4.01 -15.67 1.95
C MET A 217 4.43 -14.44 2.74
N VAL A 218 3.64 -13.37 2.66
CA VAL A 218 3.70 -12.22 3.53
C VAL A 218 2.48 -12.20 4.44
N PHE A 219 2.71 -11.94 5.73
CA PHE A 219 1.69 -11.76 6.76
C PHE A 219 1.80 -10.35 7.30
N VAL A 220 0.66 -9.67 7.42
CA VAL A 220 0.60 -8.33 8.00
C VAL A 220 -0.47 -8.28 9.08
N SER A 221 -0.06 -7.92 10.29
CA SER A 221 -0.93 -7.95 11.47
C SER A 221 -0.93 -6.61 12.22
N PRO A 222 -2.05 -6.18 12.82
CA PRO A 222 -2.07 -5.01 13.71
C PRO A 222 -1.36 -5.27 15.05
N THR A 223 -1.15 -6.54 15.43
CA THR A 223 -0.48 -6.95 16.67
C THR A 223 0.76 -7.81 16.37
N PRO A 224 1.73 -7.91 17.29
CA PRO A 224 2.87 -8.80 17.13
C PRO A 224 2.42 -10.23 16.78
N LEU A 225 3.08 -10.84 15.80
CA LEU A 225 2.90 -12.25 15.43
C LEU A 225 4.12 -13.04 15.89
N GLU A 226 3.89 -14.21 16.49
CA GLU A 226 4.97 -15.11 16.85
C GLU A 226 5.34 -16.03 15.68
N ALA A 227 6.65 -16.23 15.46
CA ALA A 227 7.14 -17.05 14.35
C ALA A 227 6.63 -18.50 14.43
N GLN A 228 6.53 -19.06 15.65
CA GLN A 228 6.06 -20.42 15.87
C GLN A 228 4.57 -20.58 15.53
N GLU A 229 3.74 -19.57 15.83
CA GLU A 229 2.32 -19.57 15.46
C GLU A 229 2.15 -19.55 13.95
N VAL A 230 2.94 -18.70 13.26
CA VAL A 230 2.92 -18.63 11.80
C VAL A 230 3.36 -19.95 11.17
N GLU A 231 4.45 -20.52 11.65
CA GLU A 231 4.97 -21.81 11.18
C GLU A 231 3.95 -22.93 11.38
N ALA A 232 3.40 -23.07 12.59
CA ALA A 232 2.43 -24.11 12.91
C ALA A 232 1.18 -24.02 12.01
N ALA A 233 0.65 -22.81 11.80
CA ALA A 233 -0.53 -22.61 10.98
C ALA A 233 -0.25 -22.93 9.50
N VAL A 234 0.88 -22.45 8.96
CA VAL A 234 1.28 -22.72 7.57
C VAL A 234 1.49 -24.22 7.32
N ARG A 235 2.17 -24.93 8.24
CA ARG A 235 2.38 -26.37 8.11
C ARG A 235 1.08 -27.16 8.21
N GLN A 236 0.18 -26.77 9.12
CA GLN A 236 -1.14 -27.39 9.21
C GLN A 236 -1.97 -27.16 7.93
N ALA A 237 -1.88 -25.97 7.32
CA ALA A 237 -2.55 -25.69 6.06
C ALA A 237 -1.99 -26.52 4.90
N PHE A 238 -0.67 -26.70 4.83
CA PHE A 238 0.00 -27.58 3.88
C PHE A 238 -0.45 -29.04 4.03
N GLU A 239 -0.46 -29.57 5.26
CA GLU A 239 -0.91 -30.93 5.55
C GLU A 239 -2.38 -31.14 5.16
N ARG A 240 -3.28 -30.20 5.51
CA ARG A 240 -4.70 -30.27 5.14
C ARG A 240 -4.92 -30.24 3.63
N ALA A 241 -4.11 -29.47 2.90
CA ALA A 241 -4.22 -29.35 1.45
C ALA A 241 -3.48 -30.45 0.68
N GLY A 242 -2.57 -31.18 1.35
CA GLY A 242 -1.71 -32.18 0.71
C GLY A 242 -0.65 -31.56 -0.21
N GLY A 243 -0.26 -30.30 0.02
CA GLY A 243 0.73 -29.60 -0.82
C GLY A 243 0.70 -28.07 -0.68
N LEU A 244 1.40 -27.38 -1.57
CA LEU A 244 1.59 -25.93 -1.53
C LEU A 244 0.34 -25.10 -1.88
N ARG A 245 -0.69 -25.72 -2.45
CA ARG A 245 -1.89 -25.04 -2.98
C ARG A 245 -2.98 -24.99 -1.90
N PHE A 246 -2.99 -23.92 -1.10
CA PHE A 246 -4.04 -23.64 -0.10
C PHE A 246 -4.40 -22.15 -0.05
N GLU A 247 -5.66 -21.79 0.13
CA GLU A 247 -6.05 -20.37 0.14
C GLU A 247 -5.79 -19.70 1.49
N ASP A 248 -6.05 -20.40 2.60
CA ASP A 248 -6.00 -19.86 3.95
C ASP A 248 -5.02 -20.67 4.83
N PRO A 249 -3.95 -20.03 5.35
CA PRO A 249 -3.05 -20.65 6.32
C PRO A 249 -3.71 -20.92 7.67
N GLY A 250 -4.94 -20.45 7.92
CA GLY A 250 -5.66 -20.64 9.18
C GLY A 250 -5.24 -19.67 10.28
N LEU A 251 -4.50 -18.61 9.93
CA LEU A 251 -4.21 -17.51 10.83
C LEU A 251 -5.30 -16.44 10.70
N PRO A 252 -5.78 -15.86 11.82
CA PRO A 252 -6.73 -14.75 11.79
C PRO A 252 -6.06 -13.42 11.38
N VAL A 253 -5.06 -13.48 10.50
CA VAL A 253 -4.34 -12.31 9.99
C VAL A 253 -4.33 -12.31 8.46
N PRO A 254 -4.44 -11.14 7.83
CA PRO A 254 -4.29 -11.03 6.39
C PRO A 254 -2.94 -11.56 5.92
N SER A 255 -2.97 -12.40 4.89
CA SER A 255 -1.78 -12.90 4.20
C SER A 255 -1.93 -12.79 2.69
N ALA A 256 -0.80 -12.68 2.00
CA ALA A 256 -0.71 -12.86 0.55
C ALA A 256 0.46 -13.78 0.24
N SER A 257 0.40 -14.45 -0.91
CA SER A 257 1.43 -15.39 -1.30
C SER A 257 1.70 -15.34 -2.79
N HIS A 258 2.95 -15.55 -3.18
CA HIS A 258 3.33 -15.86 -4.55
C HIS A 258 3.91 -17.26 -4.59
N VAL A 259 3.57 -18.02 -5.64
CA VAL A 259 4.22 -19.29 -5.92
C VAL A 259 5.25 -19.10 -7.02
N HIS A 260 6.46 -19.58 -6.76
CA HIS A 260 7.61 -19.53 -7.64
C HIS A 260 8.06 -20.95 -7.96
N VAL A 261 8.68 -21.13 -9.12
CA VAL A 261 9.32 -22.38 -9.51
C VAL A 261 10.82 -22.12 -9.52
N LYS A 262 11.61 -22.93 -8.81
CA LYS A 262 13.07 -22.94 -8.93
C LYS A 262 13.48 -23.93 -10.00
N GLU A 263 14.21 -23.46 -11.01
CA GLU A 263 14.75 -24.28 -12.10
C GLU A 263 16.26 -24.45 -11.98
N ALA A 264 16.75 -25.62 -12.42
CA ALA A 264 18.17 -25.84 -12.65
C ALA A 264 18.70 -24.89 -13.75
N ARG A 265 19.98 -24.53 -13.65
CA ARG A 265 20.65 -23.64 -14.61
C ARG A 265 20.74 -24.21 -16.03
#